data_AF-A0A359MVZ4-F1
#
_entry.id   AF-A0A359MVZ4-F1
#
_cell.length_a   1.000
_cell.length_b   1.000
_cell.length_c   1.000
_cell.angle_alpha   90.00
_cell.angle_beta   90.00
_cell.angle_gamma   90.00
#
_symmetry.space_group_name_H-M   'P 1'
#
loop_
_entity.id
_entity.type
_entity.pdbx_description
1 polymer ?
#
loop_
_entity_poly.entity_id
_entity_poly.type
_entity_poly.pdbx_seq_one_letter_code
_entity_poly.pdbx_strand_id
1 'polypeptide(L)'
;MKFIHIADVHLGAVPDSSMPWGEQRAREIWSSLEHIISVCNEEKVDLLLIAGDLFHRQPLVRELKEADYLFQKLAATQVVIMAGN
;
A
#
# COMPACT_ATOMS: atom_id res chain seq x y z
N MET A 1 -16.20 -3.22 -15.70
CA MET A 1 -15.51 -2.50 -14.62
C MET A 1 -14.90 -3.51 -13.68
N LYS A 2 -13.57 -3.62 -13.67
CA LYS A 2 -12.80 -4.45 -12.73
C LYS A 2 -12.35 -3.57 -11.56
N PHE A 3 -12.48 -4.04 -10.34
CA PHE A 3 -11.99 -3.33 -9.18
C PHE A 3 -11.27 -4.28 -8.22
N ILE A 4 -10.32 -3.72 -7.47
CA ILE A 4 -9.67 -4.36 -6.33
C ILE A 4 -10.04 -3.58 -5.09
N HIS A 5 -10.33 -4.30 -4.01
CA HIS A 5 -10.65 -3.72 -2.70
C HIS A 5 -9.66 -4.26 -1.66
N ILE A 6 -8.99 -3.36 -0.96
CA ILE A 6 -8.05 -3.65 0.12
C ILE A 6 -8.33 -2.76 1.32
N ALA A 7 -7.85 -3.16 2.50
CA ALA A 7 -7.90 -2.38 3.73
C ALA A 7 -6.70 -2.78 4.63
N ASP A 8 -6.47 -2.03 5.72
CA ASP A 8 -5.57 -2.43 6.82
C ASP A 8 -4.14 -2.77 6.38
N VAL A 9 -3.59 -1.99 5.44
CA VAL A 9 -2.24 -2.21 4.90
C VAL A 9 -1.16 -1.93 5.94
N HIS A 10 -1.36 -0.90 6.77
CA HIS A 10 -0.44 -0.49 7.83
C HIS A 10 1.01 -0.24 7.36
N LEU A 11 1.20 0.55 6.30
CA LEU A 11 2.51 1.03 5.87
C LEU A 11 3.25 1.72 7.04
N GLY A 12 4.53 1.37 7.20
CA GLY A 12 5.38 1.87 8.29
C GLY A 12 5.27 1.06 9.60
N ALA A 13 4.47 0.00 9.64
CA ALA A 13 4.54 -0.98 10.72
C ALA A 13 5.85 -1.77 10.68
N VAL A 14 6.34 -2.16 11.86
CA VAL A 14 7.50 -3.03 12.03
C VAL A 14 7.11 -4.21 12.93
N PRO A 15 6.49 -5.25 12.35
CA PRO A 15 6.21 -6.48 13.10
C PRO A 15 7.51 -7.07 13.63
N ASP A 16 7.46 -7.67 14.82
CA ASP A 16 8.62 -8.30 15.47
C ASP A 16 9.84 -7.36 15.56
N SER A 17 9.65 -6.09 15.91
CA SER A 17 10.71 -5.07 15.90
C SER A 17 11.93 -5.41 16.77
N SER A 18 11.77 -6.28 17.78
CA SER A 18 12.86 -6.77 18.63
C SER A 18 13.62 -7.96 18.04
N MET A 19 13.17 -8.50 16.91
CA MET A 19 13.72 -9.70 16.28
C MET A 19 14.60 -9.33 15.08
N PRO A 20 15.61 -10.15 14.75
CA PRO A 20 16.51 -9.89 13.62
C PRO A 20 15.82 -9.76 12.25
N TRP A 21 14.60 -10.30 12.10
CA TRP A 21 13.82 -10.24 10.87
C TRP A 21 12.79 -9.10 10.84
N GLY A 22 12.66 -8.28 11.89
CA GLY A 22 11.62 -7.24 11.95
C GLY A 22 11.71 -6.23 10.80
N GLU A 23 12.92 -5.84 10.39
CA GLU A 23 13.10 -5.00 9.21
C GLU A 23 12.63 -5.66 7.90
N GLN A 24 12.84 -6.97 7.78
CA GLN A 24 12.36 -7.73 6.63
C GLN A 24 10.83 -7.74 6.58
N ARG A 25 10.18 -7.92 7.73
CA ARG A 25 8.71 -7.86 7.84
C ARG A 25 8.17 -6.47 7.49
N ALA A 26 8.85 -5.41 7.90
CA ALA A 26 8.48 -4.05 7.49
C ALA A 26 8.57 -3.84 5.97
N ARG A 27 9.61 -4.40 5.32
CA ARG A 27 9.75 -4.36 3.86
C ARG A 27 8.67 -5.16 3.13
N GLU A 28 8.30 -6.33 3.64
CA GLU A 28 7.26 -7.18 3.04
C GLU A 28 5.89 -6.48 2.92
N ILE A 29 5.56 -5.58 3.85
CA ILE A 29 4.34 -4.78 3.79
C ILE A 29 4.37 -3.85 2.57
N TRP A 30 5.49 -3.16 2.34
CA TRP A 30 5.67 -2.32 1.15
C TRP A 30 5.68 -3.14 -0.15
N SER A 31 6.38 -4.27 -0.16
CA SER A 31 6.41 -5.18 -1.32
C SER A 31 5.01 -5.73 -1.65
N SER A 32 4.16 -5.93 -0.64
CA SER A 32 2.78 -6.37 -0.85
C SER A 32 1.92 -5.30 -1.52
N LEU A 33 2.07 -4.03 -1.12
CA LEU A 33 1.42 -2.92 -1.83
C LEU A 33 1.95 -2.78 -3.26
N GLU A 34 3.26 -2.86 -3.46
CA GLU A 34 3.85 -2.86 -4.81
C GLU A 34 3.29 -3.99 -5.69
N HIS A 35 3.12 -5.19 -5.14
CA HIS A 35 2.50 -6.30 -5.87
C HIS A 35 1.06 -5.98 -6.29
N ILE A 36 0.27 -5.34 -5.43
CA ILE A 36 -1.10 -4.90 -5.77
C ILE A 36 -1.08 -3.91 -6.95
N ILE A 37 -0.12 -2.99 -6.99
CA ILE A 37 0.06 -2.07 -8.13
C ILE A 37 0.36 -2.83 -9.43
N SER A 38 1.24 -3.83 -9.37
CA SER A 38 1.53 -4.69 -10.53
C SER A 38 0.28 -5.43 -11.01
N VAL A 39 -0.48 -6.04 -10.09
CA VAL A 39 -1.74 -6.73 -10.43
C VAL A 39 -2.75 -5.76 -11.04
N CYS A 40 -2.86 -4.52 -10.55
CA CYS A 40 -3.74 -3.51 -11.14
C CYS A 40 -3.41 -3.26 -12.61
N ASN A 41 -2.12 -3.17 -12.94
CA ASN A 41 -1.65 -2.96 -14.31
C ASN A 41 -1.85 -4.19 -15.19
N GLU A 42 -1.46 -5.38 -14.72
CA GLU A 42 -1.57 -6.66 -15.45
C GLU A 42 -3.04 -6.96 -15.79
N GLU A 43 -3.94 -6.79 -14.83
CA GLU A 43 -5.36 -7.10 -14.98
C GLU A 43 -6.18 -5.96 -15.59
N LYS A 44 -5.55 -4.81 -15.84
CA LYS A 44 -6.22 -3.58 -16.31
C LYS A 44 -7.39 -3.22 -15.39
N VAL A 45 -7.11 -3.14 -14.10
CA VAL A 45 -8.09 -2.78 -13.07
C VAL A 45 -8.49 -1.32 -13.25
N ASP A 46 -9.79 -1.04 -13.25
CA ASP A 46 -10.31 0.31 -13.42
C ASP A 46 -10.24 1.10 -12.10
N LEU A 47 -10.43 0.41 -10.96
CA LEU A 47 -10.55 1.04 -9.64
C LEU A 47 -9.84 0.25 -8.54
N LEU A 48 -8.97 0.92 -7.78
CA LEU A 48 -8.38 0.43 -6.53
C LEU A 48 -9.03 1.16 -5.35
N LEU A 49 -9.82 0.42 -4.56
CA LEU A 49 -10.48 0.91 -3.35
C LEU A 49 -9.64 0.55 -2.12
N ILE A 50 -9.16 1.56 -1.38
CA ILE A 50 -8.41 1.40 -0.13
C ILE A 50 -9.28 1.86 1.03
N ALA A 51 -9.82 0.92 1.79
CA ALA A 51 -10.84 1.14 2.80
C ALA A 51 -10.29 1.30 4.23
N GLY A 52 -9.43 2.30 4.42
CA GLY A 52 -8.90 2.65 5.74
C GLY A 52 -7.52 2.06 6.03
N ASP A 53 -6.91 2.60 7.10
CA ASP A 53 -5.67 2.12 7.74
C ASP A 53 -4.51 1.82 6.77
N LEU A 54 -4.35 2.67 5.74
CA LEU A 54 -3.24 2.58 4.79
C LEU A 54 -1.88 2.73 5.49
N PHE A 55 -1.78 3.63 6.46
CA PHE A 55 -0.57 3.83 7.27
C PHE A 55 -0.82 3.36 8.71
N HIS A 56 0.20 2.78 9.33
CA HIS A 56 0.11 2.27 10.71
C HIS A 56 0.03 3.39 11.76
N ARG A 57 0.62 4.54 11.44
CA ARG A 57 0.67 5.75 12.27
C ARG A 57 0.69 6.96 11.34
N GLN A 58 0.71 8.16 11.91
CA GLN A 58 0.96 9.36 11.11
C GLN A 58 2.23 9.17 10.26
N PRO A 59 2.12 9.26 8.93
CA PRO A 59 3.22 8.91 8.05
C PRO A 59 4.30 9.99 8.06
N LEU A 60 5.53 9.53 7.91
CA LEU A 60 6.67 10.40 7.63
C LEU A 60 6.59 10.88 6.19
N VAL A 61 7.19 12.04 5.92
CA VAL A 61 7.26 12.58 4.55
C VAL A 61 7.88 11.59 3.55
N ARG A 62 8.86 10.78 3.98
CA ARG A 62 9.45 9.73 3.14
C ARG A 62 8.47 8.60 2.80
N GLU A 63 7.62 8.21 3.74
CA GLU A 63 6.61 7.16 3.56
C GLU A 63 5.53 7.66 2.59
N LEU A 64 5.14 8.94 2.70
CA LEU A 64 4.23 9.57 1.74
C LEU A 64 4.81 9.61 0.31
N LYS A 65 6.10 9.97 0.17
CA LYS A 65 6.79 9.96 -1.14
C LYS A 65 6.86 8.58 -1.76
N GLU A 66 7.09 7.55 -0.94
CA GLU A 66 7.16 6.18 -1.42
C GLU A 66 5.78 5.66 -1.86
N ALA A 67 4.72 5.94 -1.10
CA ALA A 67 3.36 5.63 -1.51
C ALA A 67 2.94 6.37 -2.80
N ASP A 68 3.25 7.67 -2.90
CA ASP A 68 3.02 8.46 -4.12
C ASP A 68 3.75 7.86 -5.33
N TYR A 69 5.03 7.49 -5.17
CA TYR A 69 5.79 6.81 -6.21
C TYR A 69 5.15 5.50 -6.66
N LEU A 70 4.63 4.69 -5.73
CA LEU A 70 3.92 3.45 -6.08
C LEU A 70 2.63 3.73 -6.86
N PHE A 71 1.82 4.70 -6.44
CA PHE A 71 0.59 5.04 -7.16
C PHE A 71 0.86 5.64 -8.55
N GLN A 72 1.95 6.38 -8.74
CA GLN A 72 2.37 6.88 -10.06
C GLN A 72 2.68 5.77 -11.07
N LYS A 73 2.97 4.54 -10.62
CA LYS A 73 3.17 3.39 -11.50
C LYS A 73 1.87 2.81 -12.08
N LEU A 74 0.70 3.23 -11.59
CA LEU A 74 -0.59 2.78 -12.14
C LEU A 74 -0.81 3.38 -13.53
N ALA A 75 -1.12 2.53 -14.51
CA ALA A 75 -1.27 2.95 -15.90
C ALA A 75 -2.64 3.59 -16.20
N ALA A 76 -3.71 3.05 -15.60
CA ALA A 76 -5.08 3.49 -15.87
C ALA A 76 -6.02 3.38 -14.65
N THR A 77 -5.57 2.78 -13.55
CA THR A 77 -6.40 2.53 -12.36
C THR A 77 -6.62 3.81 -11.57
N GLN A 78 -7.87 4.14 -11.28
CA GLN A 78 -8.20 5.20 -10.33
C GLN A 78 -8.07 4.68 -8.90
N VAL A 79 -7.39 5.43 -8.03
CA VAL A 79 -7.27 5.10 -6.60
C VAL A 79 -8.28 5.93 -5.82
N VAL A 80 -9.06 5.27 -4.95
CA VAL A 80 -9.94 5.94 -3.98
C VAL A 80 -9.56 5.44 -2.59
N ILE A 81 -9.28 6.39 -1.69
CA ILE A 81 -8.84 6.10 -0.32
C ILE A 81 -9.87 6.66 0.64
N MET A 82 -10.28 5.84 1.60
CA MET A 82 -11.06 6.25 2.75
C MET A 82 -10.13 6.36 3.96
N ALA A 83 -10.26 7.44 4.73
CA ALA A 83 -9.46 7.62 5.94
C ALA A 83 -9.77 6.50 6.96
N GLY A 84 -8.72 6.06 7.63
CA GLY A 84 -8.78 5.06 8.69
C GLY A 84 -9.12 5.64 10.06
N ASN A 85 -8.82 4.86 11.10
CA ASN A 85 -9.05 5.22 12.51
C ASN A 85 -8.02 6.23 13.06
#